data_AF-A0A0C9RDC1-F1
#
_entry.id   AF-A0A0C9RDC1-F1
#
_cell.length_a   1.000
_cell.length_b   1.000
_cell.length_c   1.000
_cell.angle_alpha   90.00
_cell.angle_beta   90.00
_cell.angle_gamma   90.00
#
_symmetry.space_group_name_H-M   'P 1'
#
loop_
_entity.id
_entity.type
_entity.pdbx_description
1 polymer ?
#
loop_
_entity_poly.entity_id
_entity_poly.type
_entity_poly.pdbx_seq_one_letter_code
_entity_poly.pdbx_strand_id
1 'polypeptide(L)'
;MFYHRRDLKPIEHEGYHYWIKSHGRGSKKYLVCKDRKGASRCKATAIMDSQGVITLRRTHDCIKDPDCILIYEFEEAIRAEIERDPHRYSRIIYDIVAMKYPRASILRPFIAVKRKMKIWRTKSVPPLPQSLDDYVNLFNKQPWNEKYASYAGGTITVTSIRGLGRSTSVVFADINYLRSLNIKNFHLDATFKVCPRRPQVLQLLTLMGRIDDTPIPIAWILMGSKNVGAYVAVLRWFKNIGAPHWIPETFTIDFEQALSSAILLTYPNTRIIRCFFHYCQCLTKYMNKCMGRREFRKLQNWPRGVLFFRKIMGLALLPATEITRAFEALLINTDEDIRCYFSKLITYYRRWWIQRVGPGKFSVYPYNNRTNNAIEAYHRVLGVRMSVHPSIWQFTEKLRQLQQLTQNQVLALNEGLSVTSPTFQSNLQSDIISRAWEMYDHDLLDNLKFLTAISHVLKAIGRKYLISCCQDLDIFRNVLTFDDIVHRFNIPRLFVLDEPIQIEGENMVLLRPVDLHRCLYCKAARVATYVSLPCWHWFACATCVPKIVNQIRRYDYPLACNNCFRISSEIRQVITDVQ
;
A
#
# COMPACT_ATOMS: atom_id res chain seq x y z
N MET A 1 4.45 -36.04 -27.26
CA MET A 1 5.53 -35.04 -27.11
C MET A 1 6.52 -35.21 -28.25
N PHE A 2 6.51 -34.32 -29.26
CA PHE A 2 7.54 -34.31 -30.29
C PHE A 2 8.75 -33.54 -29.75
N TYR A 3 9.70 -34.25 -29.13
CA TYR A 3 11.00 -33.68 -28.79
C TYR A 3 11.75 -33.38 -30.08
N HIS A 4 12.06 -32.11 -30.35
CA HIS A 4 12.97 -31.78 -31.45
C HIS A 4 14.34 -32.39 -31.14
N ARG A 5 15.02 -32.94 -32.16
CA ARG A 5 16.40 -33.52 -32.07
C ARG A 5 17.46 -32.63 -31.39
N ARG A 6 17.16 -31.36 -31.07
CA ARG A 6 18.06 -30.36 -30.49
C ARG A 6 17.87 -30.15 -28.98
N ASP A 7 16.94 -30.84 -28.34
CA ASP A 7 16.64 -30.69 -26.90
C ASP A 7 17.35 -31.74 -26.01
N LEU A 8 18.10 -32.69 -26.58
CA LEU A 8 18.80 -33.76 -25.84
C LEU A 8 20.29 -33.46 -25.73
N LYS A 9 20.94 -33.69 -24.59
CA LYS A 9 22.40 -33.49 -24.44
C LYS A 9 23.17 -34.21 -25.56
N PRO A 10 24.06 -33.52 -26.30
CA PRO A 10 24.94 -34.18 -27.26
C PRO A 10 25.78 -35.24 -26.55
N ILE A 11 25.98 -36.38 -27.20
CA ILE A 11 26.87 -37.42 -26.69
C ILE A 11 28.27 -37.14 -27.19
N GLU A 12 29.24 -37.05 -26.29
CA GLU A 12 30.65 -36.92 -26.61
C GLU A 12 31.29 -38.30 -26.78
N HIS A 13 32.12 -38.45 -27.81
CA HIS A 13 33.02 -39.58 -27.99
C HIS A 13 34.26 -39.13 -28.78
N GLU A 14 35.45 -39.35 -28.20
CA GLU A 14 36.76 -39.00 -28.80
C GLU A 14 36.90 -37.51 -29.23
N GLY A 15 36.21 -36.60 -28.54
CA GLY A 15 36.17 -35.16 -28.84
C GLY A 15 35.19 -34.77 -29.98
N TYR A 16 34.45 -35.74 -30.51
CA TYR A 16 33.35 -35.51 -31.44
C TYR A 16 31.99 -35.60 -30.73
N HIS A 17 31.00 -34.92 -31.29
CA HIS A 17 29.69 -34.78 -30.68
C HIS A 17 28.59 -35.31 -31.58
N TYR A 18 27.65 -36.04 -31.00
CA TYR A 18 26.60 -36.75 -31.73
C TYR A 18 25.20 -36.46 -31.19
N TRP A 19 24.23 -36.46 -32.10
CA TRP A 19 22.81 -36.52 -31.75
C TRP A 19 22.28 -37.95 -31.94
N ILE A 20 21.30 -38.33 -31.11
CA ILE A 20 20.56 -39.57 -31.31
C ILE A 20 19.65 -39.42 -32.53
N LYS A 21 19.86 -40.26 -33.55
CA LYS A 21 19.02 -40.32 -34.76
C LYS A 21 17.77 -41.16 -34.54
N SER A 22 17.95 -42.34 -33.92
CA SER A 22 16.91 -43.34 -33.70
C SER A 22 17.33 -44.36 -32.64
N HIS A 23 16.34 -45.04 -32.05
CA HIS A 23 16.53 -46.18 -31.14
C HIS A 23 16.34 -47.49 -31.91
N GLY A 24 17.22 -48.46 -31.68
CA GLY A 24 17.21 -49.79 -32.30
C GLY A 24 16.75 -50.89 -31.36
N ARG A 25 16.70 -52.13 -31.86
CA ARG A 25 16.43 -53.33 -31.05
C ARG A 25 17.56 -53.53 -30.02
N GLY A 26 17.22 -54.00 -28.82
CA GLY A 26 18.18 -54.28 -27.75
C GLY A 26 18.82 -53.03 -27.14
N SER A 27 18.06 -51.94 -26.95
CA SER A 27 18.51 -50.68 -26.35
C SER A 27 19.64 -49.94 -27.08
N LYS A 28 19.99 -50.37 -28.30
CA LYS A 28 21.00 -49.70 -29.14
C LYS A 28 20.51 -48.31 -29.58
N LYS A 29 21.40 -47.31 -29.60
CA LYS A 29 21.10 -45.96 -30.10
C LYS A 29 21.96 -45.68 -31.33
N TYR A 30 21.33 -45.25 -32.41
CA TYR A 30 22.04 -44.83 -33.63
C TYR A 30 22.35 -43.34 -33.55
N LEU A 31 23.63 -43.01 -33.71
CA LEU A 31 24.17 -41.68 -33.54
C LEU A 31 24.57 -41.07 -34.89
N VAL A 32 24.36 -39.76 -35.03
CA VAL A 32 24.81 -38.97 -36.18
C VAL A 32 25.62 -37.79 -35.69
N CYS A 33 26.69 -37.43 -36.39
CA CYS A 33 27.50 -36.25 -36.03
C CYS A 33 26.64 -34.99 -35.96
N LYS A 34 26.93 -34.11 -35.01
CA LYS A 34 26.19 -32.86 -34.81
C LYS A 34 26.24 -31.94 -36.03
N ASP A 35 27.34 -31.97 -36.78
CA ASP A 35 27.57 -31.09 -37.94
C ASP A 35 27.02 -31.67 -39.24
N ARG A 36 26.22 -32.75 -39.15
CA ARG A 36 25.50 -33.34 -40.29
C ARG A 36 24.67 -32.34 -41.09
N LYS A 37 24.14 -31.32 -40.41
CA LYS A 37 23.39 -30.20 -41.01
C LYS A 37 24.12 -28.86 -40.91
N GLY A 38 25.39 -28.88 -40.48
CA GLY A 38 26.27 -27.71 -40.41
C GLY A 38 27.01 -27.48 -41.73
N ALA A 39 27.97 -26.55 -41.71
CA ALA A 39 28.76 -26.19 -42.89
C ALA A 39 29.57 -27.37 -43.45
N SER A 40 30.15 -28.21 -42.58
CA SER A 40 30.91 -29.41 -42.98
C SER A 40 30.03 -30.54 -43.53
N ARG A 41 28.70 -30.50 -43.30
CA ARG A 41 27.74 -31.56 -43.68
C ARG A 41 28.21 -32.98 -43.30
N CYS A 42 28.86 -33.10 -42.15
CA CYS A 42 29.60 -34.28 -41.75
C CYS A 42 28.80 -35.57 -41.83
N LYS A 43 29.31 -36.58 -42.54
CA LYS A 43 28.59 -37.84 -42.77
C LYS A 43 28.81 -38.91 -41.69
N ALA A 44 29.59 -38.62 -40.66
CA ALA A 44 29.91 -39.56 -39.59
C ALA A 44 28.68 -40.05 -38.84
N THR A 45 28.74 -41.33 -38.46
CA THR A 45 27.69 -42.05 -37.73
C THR A 45 28.31 -43.04 -36.78
N ALA A 46 27.68 -43.28 -35.64
CA ALA A 46 28.12 -44.26 -34.66
C ALA A 46 26.92 -45.05 -34.11
N ILE A 47 27.20 -46.14 -33.40
CA ILE A 47 26.21 -46.88 -32.63
C ILE A 47 26.66 -46.92 -31.19
N MET A 48 25.74 -46.62 -30.28
CA MET A 48 25.89 -46.88 -28.87
C MET A 48 25.12 -48.14 -28.50
N ASP A 49 25.78 -49.10 -27.86
CA ASP A 49 25.13 -50.31 -27.37
C ASP A 49 24.41 -50.10 -26.02
N SER A 50 23.86 -51.17 -25.45
CA SER A 50 23.15 -51.15 -24.17
C SER A 50 24.06 -50.88 -22.96
N GLN A 51 25.37 -51.07 -23.10
CA GLN A 51 26.38 -50.78 -22.07
C GLN A 51 26.95 -49.36 -22.21
N GLY A 52 26.55 -48.62 -23.24
CA GLY A 52 27.01 -47.25 -23.50
C GLY A 52 28.29 -47.18 -24.35
N VAL A 53 28.82 -48.31 -24.83
CA VAL A 53 30.00 -48.35 -25.68
C VAL A 53 29.64 -47.83 -27.06
N ILE A 54 30.45 -46.88 -27.57
CA ILE A 54 30.21 -46.22 -28.86
C ILE A 54 31.17 -46.79 -29.90
N THR A 55 30.61 -47.33 -30.99
CA THR A 55 31.37 -47.85 -32.13
C THR A 55 31.11 -47.00 -33.37
N LEU A 56 32.16 -46.45 -33.95
CA LEU A 56 32.09 -45.63 -35.15
C LEU A 56 31.75 -46.48 -36.39
N ARG A 57 30.78 -46.03 -37.19
CA ARG A 57 30.42 -46.66 -38.48
C ARG A 57 30.93 -45.89 -39.69
N ARG A 58 31.06 -44.58 -39.56
CA ARG A 58 31.61 -43.68 -40.59
C ARG A 58 32.49 -42.65 -39.91
N THR A 59 33.67 -42.43 -40.47
CA THR A 59 34.66 -41.47 -39.99
C THR A 59 34.19 -40.03 -40.12
N HIS A 60 34.79 -39.15 -39.33
CA HIS A 60 34.53 -37.70 -39.37
C HIS A 60 35.39 -37.00 -40.41
N ASP A 61 34.77 -36.02 -41.06
CA ASP A 61 35.34 -35.01 -41.95
C ASP A 61 35.18 -33.59 -41.35
N CYS A 62 34.76 -33.50 -40.08
CA CYS A 62 34.60 -32.25 -39.34
C CYS A 62 35.70 -32.08 -38.28
N ILE A 63 35.86 -30.85 -37.81
CA ILE A 63 36.81 -30.50 -36.75
C ILE A 63 36.17 -30.78 -35.39
N LYS A 64 36.97 -31.21 -34.41
CA LYS A 64 36.53 -31.37 -33.02
C LYS A 64 36.07 -30.02 -32.47
N ASP A 65 34.98 -30.03 -31.70
CA ASP A 65 34.46 -28.83 -31.03
C ASP A 65 34.45 -29.07 -29.52
N PRO A 66 35.53 -28.69 -28.81
CA PRO A 66 35.67 -28.92 -27.38
C PRO A 66 34.65 -28.13 -26.55
N ASP A 67 34.07 -27.06 -27.10
CA ASP A 67 33.16 -26.17 -26.40
C ASP A 67 31.68 -26.59 -26.56
N CYS A 68 31.40 -27.68 -27.27
CA CYS A 68 30.03 -28.09 -27.59
C CYS A 68 29.18 -28.44 -26.36
N ILE A 69 29.71 -29.23 -25.42
CA ILE A 69 29.00 -29.58 -24.18
C ILE A 69 28.83 -28.33 -23.31
N LEU A 70 29.87 -27.51 -23.19
CA LEU A 70 29.85 -26.27 -22.43
C LEU A 70 28.77 -25.30 -22.96
N ILE A 71 28.65 -25.14 -24.28
CA ILE A 71 27.61 -24.33 -24.91
C ILE A 71 26.21 -24.91 -24.65
N TYR A 72 26.05 -26.23 -24.70
CA TYR A 72 24.77 -26.88 -24.41
C TYR A 72 24.35 -26.64 -22.96
N GLU A 73 25.25 -26.86 -22.00
CA GLU A 73 24.98 -26.65 -20.58
C GLU A 73 24.64 -25.19 -20.26
N PHE A 74 25.32 -24.24 -20.91
CA PHE A 74 24.99 -22.82 -20.82
C PHE A 74 23.59 -22.50 -21.35
N GLU A 75 23.22 -23.02 -22.52
CA GLU A 75 21.89 -22.81 -23.10
C GLU A 75 20.78 -23.48 -22.27
N GLU A 76 21.02 -24.67 -21.71
CA GLU A 76 20.08 -25.34 -20.82
C GLU A 76 19.93 -24.60 -19.48
N ALA A 77 21.01 -24.05 -18.93
CA ALA A 77 20.94 -23.20 -17.74
C ALA A 77 20.09 -21.93 -18.00
N ILE A 78 20.24 -21.30 -19.17
CA ILE A 78 19.37 -20.19 -19.59
C ILE A 78 17.91 -20.64 -19.71
N ARG A 79 17.67 -21.80 -20.31
CA ARG A 79 16.34 -22.37 -20.49
C ARG A 79 15.66 -22.63 -19.15
N ALA A 80 16.35 -23.29 -18.22
CA ALA A 80 15.84 -23.59 -16.88
C ALA A 80 15.45 -22.30 -16.13
N GLU A 81 16.27 -21.25 -16.25
CA GLU A 81 15.96 -19.94 -15.67
C GLU A 81 14.73 -19.27 -16.28
N ILE A 82 14.51 -19.42 -17.59
CA ILE A 82 13.30 -18.94 -18.27
C ILE A 82 12.06 -19.74 -17.85
N GLU A 83 12.18 -21.06 -17.73
CA GLU A 83 11.06 -21.92 -17.31
C GLU A 83 10.66 -21.60 -15.86
N ARG A 84 11.66 -21.29 -15.01
CA ARG A 84 11.48 -20.85 -13.62
C ARG A 84 10.83 -19.47 -13.50
N ASP A 85 11.36 -18.46 -14.19
CA ASP A 85 10.86 -17.08 -14.16
C ASP A 85 10.72 -16.51 -15.58
N PRO A 86 9.64 -16.90 -16.32
CA PRO A 86 9.45 -16.48 -17.70
C PRO A 86 9.17 -14.98 -17.85
N HIS A 87 8.85 -14.33 -16.74
CA HIS A 87 8.44 -12.94 -16.63
C HIS A 87 9.61 -11.98 -16.49
N ARG A 88 10.80 -12.48 -16.13
CA ARG A 88 12.04 -11.70 -16.03
C ARG A 88 12.55 -11.26 -17.40
N TYR A 89 13.25 -10.12 -17.44
CA TYR A 89 13.87 -9.64 -18.68
C TYR A 89 14.92 -10.63 -19.18
N SER A 90 14.86 -10.98 -20.47
CA SER A 90 15.79 -11.93 -21.09
C SER A 90 17.25 -11.53 -20.90
N ARG A 91 17.55 -10.23 -20.93
CA ARG A 91 18.91 -9.73 -20.72
C ARG A 91 19.42 -10.06 -19.32
N ILE A 92 18.61 -9.82 -18.29
CA ILE A 92 18.94 -10.13 -16.89
C ILE A 92 19.18 -11.63 -16.71
N ILE A 93 18.32 -12.49 -17.27
CA ILE A 93 18.52 -13.95 -17.22
C ILE A 93 19.86 -14.32 -17.85
N TYR A 94 20.15 -13.81 -19.05
CA TYR A 94 21.39 -14.08 -19.74
C TYR A 94 22.60 -13.65 -18.92
N ASP A 95 22.60 -12.42 -18.39
CA ASP A 95 23.74 -11.88 -17.63
C ASP A 95 24.02 -12.70 -16.36
N ILE A 96 22.98 -13.13 -15.62
CA ILE A 96 23.13 -13.98 -14.43
C ILE A 96 23.79 -15.32 -14.79
N VAL A 97 23.36 -15.95 -15.89
CA VAL A 97 23.93 -17.25 -16.31
C VAL A 97 25.31 -17.05 -16.92
N ALA A 98 25.55 -15.99 -17.69
CA ALA A 98 26.82 -15.69 -18.32
C ALA A 98 27.96 -15.53 -17.30
N MET A 99 27.68 -14.94 -16.14
CA MET A 99 28.65 -14.87 -15.03
C MET A 99 29.08 -16.24 -14.51
N LYS A 100 28.22 -17.27 -14.61
CA LYS A 100 28.53 -18.65 -14.20
C LYS A 100 29.25 -19.44 -15.30
N TYR A 101 29.12 -19.03 -16.56
CA TYR A 101 29.67 -19.72 -17.73
C TYR A 101 30.44 -18.73 -18.64
N PRO A 102 31.55 -18.12 -18.17
CA PRO A 102 32.21 -17.02 -18.85
C PRO A 102 32.69 -17.39 -20.26
N ARG A 103 33.35 -18.54 -20.41
CA ARG A 103 33.81 -19.04 -21.73
C ARG A 103 32.65 -19.29 -22.69
N ALA A 104 31.56 -19.91 -22.24
CA ALA A 104 30.38 -20.16 -23.07
C ALA A 104 29.71 -18.85 -23.52
N SER A 105 29.69 -17.84 -22.66
CA SER A 105 29.06 -16.54 -22.96
C SER A 105 29.76 -15.77 -24.08
N ILE A 106 31.09 -15.90 -24.19
CA ILE A 106 31.88 -15.32 -25.29
C ILE A 106 31.49 -16.00 -26.61
N LEU A 107 31.37 -17.33 -26.61
CA LEU A 107 31.01 -18.12 -27.79
C LEU A 107 29.52 -18.03 -28.18
N ARG A 108 28.66 -17.67 -27.22
CA ARG A 108 27.22 -17.50 -27.38
C ARG A 108 26.77 -16.17 -26.76
N PRO A 109 27.04 -15.04 -27.43
CA PRO A 109 26.58 -13.74 -26.99
C PRO A 109 25.05 -13.68 -26.97
N PHE A 110 24.49 -12.74 -26.19
CA PHE A 110 23.04 -12.58 -26.02
C PHE A 110 22.24 -12.62 -27.34
N ILE A 111 22.75 -11.99 -28.40
CA ILE A 111 22.11 -11.93 -29.72
C ILE A 111 21.93 -13.34 -30.32
N ALA A 112 22.90 -14.24 -30.14
CA ALA A 112 22.86 -15.60 -30.67
C ALA A 112 21.77 -16.47 -30.01
N VAL A 113 21.50 -16.25 -28.72
CA VAL A 113 20.52 -17.02 -27.94
C VAL A 113 19.15 -16.35 -27.83
N LYS A 114 19.04 -15.04 -28.14
CA LYS A 114 17.80 -14.24 -28.01
C LYS A 114 16.57 -14.90 -28.62
N ARG A 115 16.71 -15.49 -29.81
CA ARG A 115 15.59 -16.18 -30.49
C ARG A 115 15.18 -17.45 -29.75
N LYS A 116 16.13 -18.26 -29.28
CA LYS A 116 15.85 -19.46 -28.48
C LYS A 116 15.16 -19.09 -27.17
N MET A 117 15.67 -18.06 -26.48
CA MET A 117 15.07 -17.54 -25.25
C MET A 117 13.60 -17.12 -25.44
N LYS A 118 13.28 -16.45 -26.56
CA LYS A 118 11.89 -16.10 -26.90
C LYS A 118 11.02 -17.35 -27.07
N ILE A 119 11.50 -18.37 -27.76
CA ILE A 119 10.77 -19.62 -27.99
C ILE A 119 10.53 -20.37 -26.67
N TRP A 120 11.56 -20.55 -25.85
CA TRP A 120 11.44 -21.20 -24.54
C TRP A 120 10.45 -20.45 -23.64
N ARG A 121 10.48 -19.12 -23.65
CA ARG A 121 9.52 -18.30 -22.90
C ARG A 121 8.08 -18.51 -23.37
N THR A 122 7.82 -18.47 -24.67
CA THR A 122 6.47 -18.67 -25.21
C THR A 122 5.91 -20.05 -24.88
N LYS A 123 6.75 -21.07 -24.71
CA LYS A 123 6.33 -22.40 -24.23
C LYS A 123 6.02 -22.43 -22.73
N SER A 124 6.59 -21.50 -21.96
CA SER A 124 6.49 -21.45 -20.49
C SER A 124 5.32 -20.61 -19.96
N VAL A 125 4.62 -19.90 -20.84
CA VAL A 125 3.47 -19.07 -20.49
C VAL A 125 2.31 -19.36 -21.46
N PRO A 126 1.05 -19.11 -21.03
CA PRO A 126 -0.08 -19.29 -21.92
C PRO A 126 -0.05 -18.27 -23.06
N PRO A 127 -0.79 -18.54 -24.16
CA PRO A 127 -0.96 -17.55 -25.21
C PRO A 127 -1.59 -16.26 -24.67
N LEU A 128 -1.39 -15.15 -25.38
CA LEU A 128 -2.03 -13.89 -24.99
C LEU A 128 -3.54 -13.99 -25.27
N PRO A 129 -4.39 -13.74 -24.27
CA PRO A 129 -5.83 -13.79 -24.45
C PRO A 129 -6.34 -12.63 -25.31
N GLN A 130 -7.39 -12.90 -26.08
CA GLN A 130 -8.05 -11.89 -26.92
C GLN A 130 -9.10 -11.06 -26.15
N SER A 131 -9.70 -11.64 -25.12
CA SER A 131 -10.71 -11.01 -24.27
C SER A 131 -10.53 -11.39 -22.81
N LEU A 132 -11.26 -10.73 -21.91
CA LEU A 132 -11.26 -11.10 -20.49
C LEU A 132 -11.89 -12.48 -20.24
N ASP A 133 -12.91 -12.87 -21.01
CA ASP A 133 -13.48 -14.23 -20.91
C ASP A 133 -12.49 -15.30 -21.41
N ASP A 134 -11.80 -15.03 -22.53
CA ASP A 134 -10.74 -15.90 -23.05
C ASP A 134 -9.58 -16.04 -22.05
N TYR A 135 -9.22 -14.94 -21.37
CA TYR A 135 -8.25 -14.96 -20.28
C TYR A 135 -8.66 -15.92 -19.16
N VAL A 136 -9.90 -15.84 -18.67
CA VAL A 136 -10.39 -16.73 -17.60
C VAL A 136 -10.41 -18.19 -18.06
N ASN A 137 -10.80 -18.46 -19.30
CA ASN A 137 -10.75 -19.80 -19.88
C ASN A 137 -9.33 -20.35 -19.95
N LEU A 138 -8.35 -19.55 -20.40
CA LEU A 138 -6.94 -19.95 -20.43
C LEU A 138 -6.37 -20.15 -19.03
N PHE A 139 -6.73 -19.29 -18.07
CA PHE A 139 -6.30 -19.41 -16.69
C PHE A 139 -6.80 -20.71 -16.05
N ASN A 140 -8.05 -21.10 -16.29
CA ASN A 140 -8.64 -22.31 -15.71
C ASN A 140 -8.22 -23.61 -16.42
N LYS A 141 -7.52 -23.52 -17.56
CA LYS A 141 -7.05 -24.70 -18.30
C LYS A 141 -5.73 -25.22 -17.72
N GLN A 142 -5.59 -26.54 -17.60
CA GLN A 142 -4.32 -27.16 -17.23
C GLN A 142 -3.27 -27.05 -18.37
N PRO A 143 -1.98 -26.86 -18.05
CA PRO A 143 -1.36 -26.79 -16.72
C PRO A 143 -1.33 -25.37 -16.11
N TRP A 144 -2.00 -24.40 -16.74
CA TRP A 144 -1.88 -22.99 -16.36
C TRP A 144 -2.54 -22.66 -15.03
N ASN A 145 -3.66 -23.31 -14.75
CA ASN A 145 -4.35 -23.14 -13.47
C ASN A 145 -3.44 -23.52 -12.30
N GLU A 146 -2.82 -24.70 -12.33
CA GLU A 146 -1.89 -25.15 -11.30
C GLU A 146 -0.73 -24.16 -11.10
N LYS A 147 -0.20 -23.61 -12.20
CA LYS A 147 0.90 -22.64 -12.16
C LYS A 147 0.51 -21.29 -11.55
N TYR A 148 -0.67 -20.75 -11.87
CA TYR A 148 -1.03 -19.36 -11.57
C TYR A 148 -2.08 -19.19 -10.47
N ALA A 149 -2.81 -20.23 -10.09
CA ALA A 149 -3.82 -20.16 -9.04
C ALA A 149 -3.21 -20.43 -7.66
N SER A 150 -2.34 -21.42 -7.54
CA SER A 150 -1.83 -21.92 -6.26
C SER A 150 -0.71 -21.07 -5.68
N TYR A 151 -0.74 -20.87 -4.37
CA TYR A 151 0.34 -20.26 -3.61
C TYR A 151 0.44 -20.94 -2.23
N ALA A 152 1.54 -20.76 -1.50
CA ALA A 152 1.64 -21.36 -0.18
C ALA A 152 0.66 -20.65 0.77
N GLY A 153 -0.37 -21.38 1.19
CA GLY A 153 -1.45 -20.88 2.05
C GLY A 153 -2.85 -20.90 1.41
N GLY A 154 -2.98 -21.08 0.09
CA GLY A 154 -4.29 -21.04 -0.56
C GLY A 154 -4.27 -21.10 -2.08
N THR A 155 -5.38 -20.71 -2.70
CA THR A 155 -5.56 -20.73 -4.16
C THR A 155 -6.44 -19.57 -4.60
N ILE A 156 -5.93 -18.76 -5.53
CA ILE A 156 -6.70 -17.66 -6.13
C ILE A 156 -7.71 -18.25 -7.11
N THR A 157 -8.97 -17.87 -6.93
CA THR A 157 -10.02 -18.03 -7.92
C THR A 157 -10.04 -16.81 -8.84
N VAL A 158 -10.10 -17.05 -10.14
CA VAL A 158 -10.25 -16.02 -11.17
C VAL A 158 -11.57 -16.24 -11.88
N THR A 159 -12.50 -15.29 -11.75
CA THR A 159 -13.87 -15.41 -12.26
C THR A 159 -14.23 -14.24 -13.15
N SER A 160 -14.81 -14.51 -14.33
CA SER A 160 -15.39 -13.45 -15.17
C SER A 160 -16.82 -13.14 -14.73
N ILE A 161 -17.11 -11.84 -14.64
CA ILE A 161 -18.38 -11.27 -14.22
C ILE A 161 -18.92 -10.41 -15.35
N ARG A 162 -20.13 -10.72 -15.81
CA ARG A 162 -20.80 -9.96 -16.87
C ARG A 162 -21.73 -8.93 -16.25
N GLY A 163 -21.45 -7.65 -16.50
CA GLY A 163 -22.33 -6.55 -16.17
C GLY A 163 -23.40 -6.33 -17.24
N LEU A 164 -24.42 -5.54 -16.88
CA LEU A 164 -25.40 -5.03 -17.85
C LEU A 164 -24.68 -4.29 -19.00
N GLY A 165 -25.02 -4.62 -20.25
CA GLY A 165 -24.42 -3.99 -21.44
C GLY A 165 -23.15 -4.66 -22.00
N ARG A 166 -22.95 -5.97 -21.82
CA ARG A 166 -21.81 -6.77 -22.34
C ARG A 166 -20.42 -6.38 -21.79
N SER A 167 -20.33 -5.55 -20.75
CA SER A 167 -19.04 -5.27 -20.11
C SER A 167 -18.62 -6.45 -19.21
N THR A 168 -17.43 -6.99 -19.45
CA THR A 168 -16.84 -8.07 -18.63
C THR A 168 -15.87 -7.46 -17.62
N SER A 169 -15.95 -7.93 -16.38
CA SER A 169 -14.94 -7.69 -15.36
C SER A 169 -14.37 -9.03 -14.90
N VAL A 170 -13.14 -9.06 -14.39
CA VAL A 170 -12.51 -10.29 -13.88
C VAL A 170 -12.09 -10.06 -12.44
N VAL A 171 -12.61 -10.89 -11.53
CA VAL A 171 -12.31 -10.84 -10.11
C VAL A 171 -11.21 -11.86 -9.80
N PHE A 172 -10.20 -11.42 -9.06
CA PHE A 172 -9.11 -12.20 -8.49
C PHE A 172 -9.29 -12.20 -6.98
N ALA A 173 -9.63 -13.35 -6.41
CA ALA A 173 -9.78 -13.51 -4.98
C ALA A 173 -9.57 -14.97 -4.56
N ASP A 174 -8.96 -15.18 -3.41
CA ASP A 174 -9.03 -16.47 -2.72
C ASP A 174 -10.32 -16.52 -1.89
N ILE A 175 -11.28 -17.35 -2.32
CA ILE A 175 -12.61 -17.42 -1.71
C ILE A 175 -12.54 -17.93 -0.25
N ASN A 176 -11.64 -18.88 0.04
CA ASN A 176 -11.50 -19.41 1.40
C ASN A 176 -10.90 -18.35 2.32
N TYR A 177 -9.88 -17.62 1.82
CA TYR A 177 -9.34 -16.48 2.52
C TYR A 177 -10.41 -15.42 2.78
N LEU A 178 -11.20 -15.00 1.78
CA LEU A 178 -12.28 -14.02 1.99
C LEU A 178 -13.30 -14.49 3.03
N ARG A 179 -13.66 -15.78 3.03
CA ARG A 179 -14.60 -16.38 3.98
C ARG A 179 -14.06 -16.48 5.40
N SER A 180 -12.75 -16.58 5.56
CA SER A 180 -12.10 -16.57 6.88
C SER A 180 -12.12 -15.20 7.56
N LEU A 181 -12.36 -14.12 6.81
CA LEU A 181 -12.30 -12.75 7.32
C LEU A 181 -13.68 -12.26 7.76
N ASN A 182 -13.74 -11.54 8.88
CA ASN A 182 -14.92 -10.79 9.31
C ASN A 182 -14.64 -9.29 9.22
N ILE A 183 -15.01 -8.67 8.09
CA ILE A 183 -14.70 -7.27 7.81
C ILE A 183 -15.98 -6.45 7.75
N LYS A 184 -15.98 -5.32 8.46
CA LYS A 184 -17.08 -4.34 8.49
C LYS A 184 -16.77 -3.06 7.73
N ASN A 185 -15.49 -2.69 7.62
CA ASN A 185 -15.04 -1.44 7.04
C ASN A 185 -14.18 -1.71 5.81
N PHE A 186 -14.61 -1.21 4.67
CA PHE A 186 -13.97 -1.46 3.38
C PHE A 186 -13.46 -0.18 2.74
N HIS A 187 -12.39 -0.29 1.96
CA HIS A 187 -11.93 0.75 1.05
C HIS A 187 -11.98 0.24 -0.39
N LEU A 188 -12.47 1.07 -1.29
CA LEU A 188 -12.50 0.79 -2.73
C LEU A 188 -11.87 1.96 -3.47
N ASP A 189 -10.93 1.64 -4.36
CA ASP A 189 -10.30 2.62 -5.25
C ASP A 189 -9.79 1.95 -6.51
N ALA A 190 -9.78 2.70 -7.61
CA ALA A 190 -9.39 2.22 -8.91
C ALA A 190 -8.12 2.93 -9.43
N THR A 191 -7.26 2.16 -10.12
CA THR A 191 -6.05 2.70 -10.75
C THR A 191 -5.92 2.23 -12.19
N PHE A 192 -5.34 3.07 -13.03
CA PHE A 192 -5.19 2.84 -14.47
C PHE A 192 -3.79 2.35 -14.87
N LYS A 193 -2.76 2.66 -14.07
CA LYS A 193 -1.35 2.52 -14.47
C LYS A 193 -0.86 1.08 -14.55
N VAL A 194 -1.42 0.21 -13.73
CA VAL A 194 -1.02 -1.20 -13.60
C VAL A 194 -1.89 -2.15 -14.43
N CYS A 195 -2.85 -1.60 -15.19
CA CYS A 195 -3.74 -2.39 -16.04
C CYS A 195 -2.97 -2.99 -17.22
N PRO A 196 -3.12 -4.31 -17.46
CA PRO A 196 -2.67 -4.93 -18.69
C PRO A 196 -3.30 -4.27 -19.93
N ARG A 197 -2.54 -4.16 -21.02
CA ARG A 197 -3.03 -3.60 -22.29
C ARG A 197 -3.77 -4.61 -23.15
N ARG A 198 -3.50 -5.91 -22.96
CA ARG A 198 -4.09 -7.02 -23.73
C ARG A 198 -4.44 -8.15 -22.75
N PRO A 199 -5.73 -8.48 -22.57
CA PRO A 199 -6.90 -7.88 -23.24
C PRO A 199 -7.12 -6.43 -22.74
N GLN A 200 -7.94 -5.63 -23.43
CA GLN A 200 -8.17 -4.25 -23.04
C GLN A 200 -8.88 -4.19 -21.68
N VAL A 201 -8.26 -3.53 -20.70
CA VAL A 201 -8.83 -3.28 -19.37
C VAL A 201 -8.90 -1.77 -19.16
N LEU A 202 -10.03 -1.29 -18.64
CA LEU A 202 -10.20 0.13 -18.35
C LEU A 202 -9.45 0.52 -17.09
N GLN A 203 -9.67 -0.23 -16.00
CA GLN A 203 -9.08 0.07 -14.68
C GLN A 203 -8.96 -1.17 -13.81
N LEU A 204 -8.09 -1.12 -12.82
CA LEU A 204 -7.97 -2.10 -11.75
C LEU A 204 -8.65 -1.53 -10.51
N LEU A 205 -9.80 -2.09 -10.15
CA LEU A 205 -10.45 -1.81 -8.87
C LEU A 205 -9.83 -2.71 -7.79
N THR A 206 -9.45 -2.13 -6.66
CA THR A 206 -8.93 -2.87 -5.49
C THR A 206 -9.93 -2.78 -4.36
N LEU A 207 -10.25 -3.93 -3.76
CA LEU A 207 -11.00 -4.00 -2.51
C LEU A 207 -10.03 -4.24 -1.36
N MET A 208 -10.03 -3.34 -0.38
CA MET A 208 -9.31 -3.53 0.88
C MET A 208 -10.30 -3.66 2.04
N GLY A 209 -10.01 -4.55 2.97
CA GLY A 209 -10.71 -4.68 4.24
C GLY A 209 -9.87 -4.18 5.39
N ARG A 210 -10.49 -3.58 6.40
CA ARG A 210 -9.80 -3.19 7.64
C ARG A 210 -9.86 -4.34 8.64
N ILE A 211 -8.69 -4.82 9.06
CA ILE A 211 -8.47 -5.90 10.03
C ILE A 211 -7.54 -5.36 11.10
N ASP A 212 -7.95 -5.37 12.38
CA ASP A 212 -7.21 -4.78 13.51
C ASP A 212 -6.61 -3.40 13.20
N ASP A 213 -7.50 -2.51 12.76
CA ASP A 213 -7.18 -1.15 12.32
C ASP A 213 -6.23 -1.00 11.11
N THR A 214 -5.80 -2.11 10.52
CA THR A 214 -4.91 -2.13 9.37
C THR A 214 -5.70 -2.38 8.07
N PRO A 215 -5.64 -1.48 7.08
CA PRO A 215 -6.22 -1.72 5.76
C PRO A 215 -5.38 -2.72 4.97
N ILE A 216 -5.95 -3.87 4.61
CA ILE A 216 -5.30 -4.96 3.87
C ILE A 216 -6.02 -5.17 2.54
N PRO A 217 -5.31 -5.29 1.39
CA PRO A 217 -5.94 -5.65 0.13
C PRO A 217 -6.35 -7.12 0.13
N ILE A 218 -7.61 -7.37 -0.21
CA ILE A 218 -8.22 -8.71 -0.13
C ILE A 218 -8.72 -9.24 -1.49
N ALA A 219 -8.95 -8.34 -2.45
CA ALA A 219 -9.32 -8.74 -3.80
C ALA A 219 -8.98 -7.66 -4.84
N TRP A 220 -8.83 -8.10 -6.09
CA TRP A 220 -8.50 -7.25 -7.23
C TRP A 220 -9.43 -7.53 -8.39
N ILE A 221 -9.86 -6.49 -9.10
CA ILE A 221 -10.84 -6.61 -10.17
C ILE A 221 -10.39 -5.85 -11.40
N LEU A 222 -10.13 -6.57 -12.50
CA LEU A 222 -9.93 -5.95 -13.81
C LEU A 222 -11.31 -5.56 -14.36
N MET A 223 -11.57 -4.27 -14.46
CA MET A 223 -12.86 -3.72 -14.90
C MET A 223 -12.80 -3.39 -16.39
N GLY A 224 -13.73 -3.93 -17.18
CA GLY A 224 -13.94 -3.52 -18.57
C GLY A 224 -14.77 -2.24 -18.73
N SER A 225 -15.50 -1.83 -17.69
CA SER A 225 -16.34 -0.62 -17.67
C SER A 225 -16.38 -0.03 -16.26
N LYS A 226 -16.70 1.27 -16.15
CA LYS A 226 -16.90 2.01 -14.89
C LYS A 226 -18.33 2.51 -14.70
N ASN A 227 -19.30 1.86 -15.36
CA ASN A 227 -20.72 2.18 -15.18
C ASN A 227 -21.28 1.51 -13.92
N VAL A 228 -22.45 1.97 -13.46
CA VAL A 228 -23.11 1.44 -12.25
C VAL A 228 -23.34 -0.07 -12.36
N GLY A 229 -23.80 -0.55 -13.52
CA GLY A 229 -24.10 -1.97 -13.73
C GLY A 229 -22.89 -2.90 -13.59
N ALA A 230 -21.70 -2.46 -14.04
CA ALA A 230 -20.46 -3.22 -13.90
C ALA A 230 -20.04 -3.34 -12.43
N TYR A 231 -20.08 -2.24 -11.67
CA TYR A 231 -19.80 -2.28 -10.24
C TYR A 231 -20.82 -3.09 -9.45
N VAL A 232 -22.12 -2.97 -9.76
CA VAL A 232 -23.18 -3.77 -9.12
C VAL A 232 -22.93 -5.26 -9.34
N ALA A 233 -22.57 -5.67 -10.56
CA ALA A 233 -22.30 -7.08 -10.86
C ALA A 233 -21.12 -7.62 -10.03
N VAL A 234 -20.04 -6.85 -9.91
CA VAL A 234 -18.87 -7.21 -9.10
C VAL A 234 -19.21 -7.26 -7.60
N LEU A 235 -19.90 -6.25 -7.07
CA LEU A 235 -20.27 -6.20 -5.65
C LEU A 235 -21.26 -7.31 -5.28
N ARG A 236 -22.20 -7.66 -6.17
CA ARG A 236 -23.10 -8.82 -5.99
C ARG A 236 -22.35 -10.14 -6.01
N TRP A 237 -21.28 -10.27 -6.80
CA TRP A 237 -20.44 -11.47 -6.74
C TRP A 237 -19.81 -11.65 -5.34
N PHE A 238 -19.30 -10.58 -4.73
CA PHE A 238 -18.81 -10.66 -3.34
C PHE A 238 -19.94 -11.01 -2.37
N LYS A 239 -21.12 -10.38 -2.50
CA LYS A 239 -22.29 -10.62 -1.64
C LYS A 239 -22.85 -12.03 -1.73
N ASN A 240 -22.82 -12.66 -2.91
CA ASN A 240 -23.53 -13.91 -3.15
C ASN A 240 -22.59 -15.12 -3.19
N ILE A 241 -21.33 -14.94 -3.57
CA ILE A 241 -20.38 -16.03 -3.84
C ILE A 241 -19.12 -15.87 -3.00
N GLY A 242 -18.46 -14.72 -3.09
CA GLY A 242 -17.17 -14.49 -2.45
C GLY A 242 -17.22 -14.64 -0.93
N ALA A 243 -17.97 -13.78 -0.26
CA ALA A 243 -18.11 -13.74 1.20
C ALA A 243 -19.52 -13.30 1.61
N PRO A 244 -20.52 -14.21 1.54
CA PRO A 244 -21.92 -13.87 1.80
C PRO A 244 -22.23 -13.43 3.24
N HIS A 245 -21.36 -13.76 4.18
CA HIS A 245 -21.47 -13.41 5.59
C HIS A 245 -21.04 -11.96 5.90
N TRP A 246 -20.43 -11.24 4.95
CA TRP A 246 -20.06 -9.85 5.17
C TRP A 246 -21.29 -8.95 5.24
N ILE A 247 -21.35 -8.15 6.31
CA ILE A 247 -22.33 -7.09 6.51
C ILE A 247 -21.56 -5.76 6.62
N PRO A 248 -21.27 -5.09 5.48
CA PRO A 248 -20.45 -3.88 5.49
C PRO A 248 -21.15 -2.73 6.22
N GLU A 249 -20.53 -2.24 7.29
CA GLU A 249 -20.96 -1.02 7.99
C GLU A 249 -20.55 0.21 7.21
N THR A 250 -19.33 0.21 6.66
CA THR A 250 -18.81 1.36 5.90
C THR A 250 -18.04 0.98 4.64
N PHE A 251 -18.16 1.85 3.63
CA PHE A 251 -17.28 1.90 2.47
C PHE A 251 -16.65 3.28 2.34
N THR A 252 -15.33 3.35 2.48
CA THR A 252 -14.54 4.54 2.18
C THR A 252 -14.14 4.55 0.71
N ILE A 253 -14.61 5.56 -0.03
CA ILE A 253 -14.37 5.70 -1.47
C ILE A 253 -14.04 7.14 -1.85
N ASP A 254 -13.57 7.34 -3.08
CA ASP A 254 -13.45 8.66 -3.68
C ASP A 254 -14.83 9.26 -4.03
N PHE A 255 -14.90 10.30 -4.87
CA PHE A 255 -16.17 10.94 -5.27
C PHE A 255 -16.80 10.33 -6.54
N GLU A 256 -16.45 9.10 -6.93
CA GLU A 256 -17.07 8.45 -8.08
C GLU A 256 -18.54 8.13 -7.81
N GLN A 257 -19.43 8.70 -8.63
CA GLN A 257 -20.88 8.54 -8.48
C GLN A 257 -21.33 7.12 -8.81
N ALA A 258 -20.78 6.52 -9.87
CA ALA A 258 -21.18 5.20 -10.33
C ALA A 258 -20.88 4.11 -9.29
N LEU A 259 -19.70 4.17 -8.67
CA LEU A 259 -19.29 3.27 -7.59
C LEU A 259 -20.19 3.42 -6.35
N SER A 260 -20.47 4.66 -5.96
CA SER A 260 -21.37 4.93 -4.82
C SER A 260 -22.79 4.42 -5.04
N SER A 261 -23.37 4.68 -6.22
CA SER A 261 -24.69 4.15 -6.57
C SER A 261 -24.69 2.63 -6.52
N ALA A 262 -23.64 1.98 -7.03
CA ALA A 262 -23.55 0.52 -7.02
C ALA A 262 -23.44 -0.08 -5.61
N ILE A 263 -22.69 0.58 -4.72
CA ILE A 263 -22.59 0.19 -3.31
C ILE A 263 -23.96 0.26 -2.64
N LEU A 264 -24.68 1.38 -2.74
CA LEU A 264 -26.00 1.54 -2.11
C LEU A 264 -27.07 0.61 -2.70
N LEU A 265 -26.99 0.30 -4.00
CA LEU A 265 -27.87 -0.69 -4.62
C LEU A 265 -27.60 -2.13 -4.15
N THR A 266 -26.40 -2.41 -3.65
CA THR A 266 -25.99 -3.77 -3.22
C THR A 266 -26.07 -3.95 -1.69
N TYR A 267 -25.69 -2.91 -0.95
CA TYR A 267 -25.64 -2.82 0.51
C TYR A 267 -26.36 -1.54 0.97
N PRO A 268 -27.70 -1.50 0.97
CA PRO A 268 -28.46 -0.27 1.21
C PRO A 268 -28.28 0.32 2.61
N ASN A 269 -27.94 -0.51 3.60
CA ASN A 269 -27.73 -0.09 4.98
C ASN A 269 -26.28 0.36 5.29
N THR A 270 -25.38 0.29 4.30
CA THR A 270 -23.99 0.70 4.50
C THR A 270 -23.84 2.21 4.45
N ARG A 271 -22.90 2.75 5.22
CA ARG A 271 -22.54 4.16 5.13
C ARG A 271 -21.38 4.35 4.17
N ILE A 272 -21.57 5.25 3.19
CA ILE A 272 -20.49 5.68 2.31
C ILE A 272 -19.73 6.83 2.96
N ILE A 273 -18.44 6.63 3.21
CA ILE A 273 -17.52 7.67 3.69
C ILE A 273 -16.75 8.18 2.48
N ARG A 274 -17.00 9.44 2.10
CA ARG A 274 -16.20 10.06 1.03
C ARG A 274 -14.86 10.51 1.60
N CYS A 275 -13.79 10.21 0.87
CA CYS A 275 -12.44 10.56 1.30
C CYS A 275 -12.28 12.08 1.48
N PHE A 276 -11.97 12.49 2.71
CA PHE A 276 -11.72 13.89 3.08
C PHE A 276 -10.55 14.50 2.30
N PHE A 277 -9.51 13.72 2.01
CA PHE A 277 -8.39 14.18 1.18
C PHE A 277 -8.85 14.53 -0.25
N HIS A 278 -9.68 13.68 -0.87
CA HIS A 278 -10.23 13.97 -2.20
C HIS A 278 -11.18 15.18 -2.18
N TYR A 279 -11.96 15.35 -1.10
CA TYR A 279 -12.78 16.53 -0.88
C TYR A 279 -11.93 17.82 -0.87
N CYS A 280 -10.88 17.86 -0.05
CA CYS A 280 -9.92 18.97 -0.02
C CYS A 280 -9.26 19.18 -1.40
N GLN A 281 -8.89 18.10 -2.09
CA GLN A 281 -8.28 18.16 -3.41
C GLN A 281 -9.22 18.77 -4.44
N CYS A 282 -10.51 18.46 -4.41
CA CYS A 282 -11.53 19.07 -5.28
C CYS A 282 -11.61 20.59 -5.07
N LEU A 283 -11.64 21.05 -3.82
CA LEU A 283 -11.65 22.48 -3.49
C LEU A 283 -10.36 23.18 -3.97
N THR A 284 -9.20 22.56 -3.73
CA THR A 284 -7.90 23.08 -4.20
C THR A 284 -7.79 23.12 -5.72
N LYS A 285 -8.28 22.10 -6.43
CA LYS A 285 -8.32 22.08 -7.91
C LYS A 285 -9.25 23.18 -8.44
N TYR A 286 -10.41 23.38 -7.82
CA TYR A 286 -11.33 24.46 -8.19
C TYR A 286 -10.68 25.83 -8.02
N MET A 287 -10.03 26.09 -6.88
CA MET A 287 -9.30 27.34 -6.64
C MET A 287 -8.21 27.60 -7.67
N ASN A 288 -7.39 26.58 -7.96
CA ASN A 288 -6.36 26.67 -8.99
C ASN A 288 -6.94 26.97 -10.38
N LYS A 289 -8.11 26.40 -10.71
CA LYS A 289 -8.81 26.65 -11.98
C LYS A 289 -9.34 28.07 -12.06
N CYS A 290 -9.91 28.60 -10.98
CA CYS A 290 -10.59 29.90 -10.98
C CYS A 290 -9.65 31.10 -10.90
N MET A 291 -8.50 30.97 -10.24
CA MET A 291 -7.54 32.06 -10.03
C MET A 291 -6.22 31.89 -10.80
N GLY A 292 -5.93 30.68 -11.28
CA GLY A 292 -4.65 30.33 -11.88
C GLY A 292 -3.58 29.99 -10.83
N ARG A 293 -2.58 29.19 -11.24
CA ARG A 293 -1.52 28.66 -10.34
C ARG A 293 -0.64 29.75 -9.72
N ARG A 294 -0.48 30.91 -10.37
CA ARG A 294 0.36 32.01 -9.87
C ARG A 294 -0.33 32.71 -8.69
N GLU A 295 -1.57 33.11 -8.86
CA GLU A 295 -2.36 33.75 -7.79
C GLU A 295 -2.64 32.77 -6.65
N PHE A 296 -2.92 31.49 -6.96
CA PHE A 296 -3.07 30.47 -5.92
C PHE A 296 -1.80 30.25 -5.09
N ARG A 297 -0.60 30.46 -5.67
CA ARG A 297 0.65 30.43 -4.88
C ARG A 297 0.78 31.64 -3.96
N LYS A 298 0.30 32.82 -4.37
CA LYS A 298 0.32 34.02 -3.51
C LYS A 298 -0.55 33.85 -2.27
N LEU A 299 -1.62 33.04 -2.34
CA LEU A 299 -2.44 32.68 -1.18
C LEU A 299 -1.60 32.12 -0.03
N GLN A 300 -0.48 31.42 -0.32
CA GLN A 300 0.43 30.93 0.72
C GLN A 300 0.96 32.05 1.60
N ASN A 301 1.16 33.25 1.06
CA ASN A 301 1.73 34.37 1.79
C ASN A 301 0.66 35.24 2.46
N TRP A 302 -0.59 34.80 2.51
CA TRP A 302 -1.70 35.53 3.13
C TRP A 302 -2.35 34.70 4.25
N PRO A 303 -1.89 34.81 5.50
CA PRO A 303 -2.33 33.96 6.61
C PRO A 303 -3.86 33.92 6.81
N ARG A 304 -4.53 35.08 6.74
CA ARG A 304 -6.00 35.16 6.88
C ARG A 304 -6.74 34.41 5.77
N GLY A 305 -6.27 34.54 4.52
CA GLY A 305 -6.84 33.80 3.39
C GLY A 305 -6.60 32.29 3.49
N VAL A 306 -5.41 31.87 3.93
CA VAL A 306 -5.11 30.45 4.19
C VAL A 306 -6.05 29.91 5.25
N LEU A 307 -6.25 30.63 6.35
CA LEU A 307 -7.12 30.24 7.45
C LEU A 307 -8.57 30.08 6.96
N PHE A 308 -9.10 31.07 6.25
CA PHE A 308 -10.44 30.99 5.66
C PHE A 308 -10.59 29.76 4.75
N PHE A 309 -9.64 29.53 3.84
CA PHE A 309 -9.71 28.39 2.94
C PHE A 309 -9.65 27.05 3.69
N ARG A 310 -8.85 26.96 4.75
CA ARG A 310 -8.81 25.77 5.62
C ARG A 310 -10.08 25.60 6.44
N LYS A 311 -10.72 26.67 6.91
CA LYS A 311 -12.06 26.60 7.55
C LYS A 311 -13.11 26.07 6.58
N ILE A 312 -13.10 26.53 5.32
CA ILE A 312 -13.97 25.98 4.26
C ILE A 312 -13.74 24.48 4.05
N MET A 313 -12.47 24.02 4.07
CA MET A 313 -12.17 22.58 4.03
C MET A 313 -12.59 21.86 5.31
N GLY A 314 -12.49 22.52 6.47
CA GLY A 314 -12.85 21.97 7.78
C GLY A 314 -14.34 21.71 7.93
N LEU A 315 -15.20 22.30 7.10
CA LEU A 315 -16.66 22.08 7.13
C LEU A 315 -17.04 20.61 7.00
N ALA A 316 -16.32 19.81 6.21
CA ALA A 316 -16.59 18.37 6.10
C ALA A 316 -16.35 17.60 7.41
N LEU A 317 -15.68 18.19 8.41
CA LEU A 317 -15.42 17.60 9.72
C LEU A 317 -16.50 17.94 10.75
N LEU A 318 -17.50 18.76 10.41
CA LEU A 318 -18.67 18.99 11.26
C LEU A 318 -19.78 17.94 11.01
N PRO A 319 -20.71 17.74 11.95
CA PRO A 319 -21.93 16.99 11.70
C PRO A 319 -22.69 17.55 10.49
N ALA A 320 -23.22 16.67 9.64
CA ALA A 320 -23.88 17.07 8.40
C ALA A 320 -25.01 18.10 8.61
N THR A 321 -25.73 18.01 9.73
CA THR A 321 -26.81 18.93 10.12
C THR A 321 -26.31 20.36 10.36
N GLU A 322 -25.07 20.52 10.83
CA GLU A 322 -24.50 21.80 11.24
C GLU A 322 -23.71 22.49 10.12
N ILE A 323 -23.30 21.77 9.09
CA ILE A 323 -22.44 22.30 8.01
C ILE A 323 -23.03 23.54 7.33
N THR A 324 -24.33 23.53 7.02
CA THR A 324 -24.96 24.69 6.34
C THR A 324 -24.96 25.92 7.24
N ARG A 325 -25.30 25.75 8.52
CA ARG A 325 -25.29 26.82 9.52
C ARG A 325 -23.87 27.34 9.75
N ALA A 326 -22.90 26.44 9.89
CA ALA A 326 -21.49 26.77 10.07
C ALA A 326 -20.91 27.51 8.85
N PHE A 327 -21.31 27.13 7.63
CA PHE A 327 -20.90 27.82 6.41
C PHE A 327 -21.41 29.25 6.38
N GLU A 328 -22.69 29.50 6.64
CA GLU A 328 -23.23 30.86 6.65
C GLU A 328 -22.66 31.70 7.80
N ALA A 329 -22.52 31.11 9.00
CA ALA A 329 -21.85 31.77 10.12
C ALA A 329 -20.40 32.14 9.80
N LEU A 330 -19.67 31.26 9.11
CA LEU A 330 -18.30 31.53 8.68
C LEU A 330 -18.25 32.74 7.75
N LEU A 331 -19.18 32.86 6.80
CA LEU A 331 -19.24 34.00 5.88
C LEU A 331 -19.58 35.31 6.60
N ILE A 332 -20.56 35.30 7.51
CA ILE A 332 -20.93 36.49 8.30
C ILE A 332 -19.74 37.00 9.12
N ASN A 333 -18.94 36.09 9.67
CA ASN A 333 -17.77 36.41 10.51
C ASN A 333 -16.47 36.54 9.71
N THR A 334 -16.53 36.72 8.38
CA THR A 334 -15.36 36.90 7.53
C THR A 334 -15.37 38.31 6.89
N ASP A 335 -14.23 38.99 6.98
CA ASP A 335 -13.99 40.31 6.39
C ASP A 335 -14.35 40.34 4.89
N GLU A 336 -14.84 41.50 4.42
CA GLU A 336 -15.34 41.67 3.04
C GLU A 336 -14.24 41.45 1.99
N ASP A 337 -13.00 41.84 2.27
CA ASP A 337 -11.86 41.62 1.37
C ASP A 337 -11.59 40.12 1.13
N ILE A 338 -11.64 39.31 2.19
CA ILE A 338 -11.52 37.84 2.12
C ILE A 338 -12.71 37.26 1.36
N ARG A 339 -13.94 37.68 1.66
CA ARG A 339 -15.13 37.20 0.94
C ARG A 339 -15.08 37.56 -0.54
N CYS A 340 -14.64 38.77 -0.88
CA CYS A 340 -14.48 39.22 -2.26
C CYS A 340 -13.44 38.36 -3.01
N TYR A 341 -12.28 38.13 -2.40
CA TYR A 341 -11.24 37.26 -2.96
C TYR A 341 -11.73 35.83 -3.23
N PHE A 342 -12.48 35.25 -2.28
CA PHE A 342 -13.01 33.88 -2.39
C PHE A 342 -14.42 33.80 -3.01
N SER A 343 -14.97 34.88 -3.56
CA SER A 343 -16.36 34.97 -4.04
C SER A 343 -16.77 33.83 -4.98
N LYS A 344 -15.89 33.46 -5.93
CA LYS A 344 -16.11 32.33 -6.85
C LYS A 344 -16.16 30.98 -6.10
N LEU A 345 -15.26 30.77 -5.13
CA LEU A 345 -15.24 29.57 -4.30
C LEU A 345 -16.50 29.49 -3.43
N ILE A 346 -16.87 30.58 -2.78
CA ILE A 346 -18.05 30.66 -1.90
C ILE A 346 -19.32 30.31 -2.71
N THR A 347 -19.47 30.92 -3.89
CA THR A 347 -20.59 30.63 -4.79
C THR A 347 -20.61 29.17 -5.24
N TYR A 348 -19.45 28.64 -5.62
CA TYR A 348 -19.31 27.23 -5.98
C TYR A 348 -19.64 26.31 -4.80
N TYR A 349 -19.16 26.63 -3.60
CA TYR A 349 -19.39 25.83 -2.40
C TYR A 349 -20.87 25.76 -2.06
N ARG A 350 -21.56 26.91 -2.04
CA ARG A 350 -23.00 26.98 -1.79
C ARG A 350 -23.80 26.18 -2.83
N ARG A 351 -23.54 26.39 -4.12
CA ARG A 351 -24.30 25.72 -5.20
C ARG A 351 -24.00 24.24 -5.33
N TRP A 352 -22.73 23.85 -5.24
CA TRP A 352 -22.31 22.48 -5.49
C TRP A 352 -22.34 21.63 -4.23
N TRP A 353 -21.60 22.03 -3.18
CA TRP A 353 -21.43 21.19 -1.99
C TRP A 353 -22.67 21.22 -1.11
N ILE A 354 -23.23 22.40 -0.84
CA ILE A 354 -24.41 22.53 0.04
C ILE A 354 -25.69 22.10 -0.68
N GLN A 355 -26.00 22.68 -1.84
CA GLN A 355 -27.30 22.44 -2.51
C GLN A 355 -27.35 21.13 -3.31
N ARG A 356 -26.32 20.79 -4.09
CA ARG A 356 -26.38 19.66 -5.03
C ARG A 356 -25.85 18.35 -4.45
N VAL A 357 -24.70 18.37 -3.78
CA VAL A 357 -24.13 17.19 -3.12
C VAL A 357 -24.89 16.93 -1.82
N GLY A 358 -25.04 17.96 -1.00
CA GLY A 358 -25.68 17.89 0.32
C GLY A 358 -24.66 17.50 1.42
N PRO A 359 -24.67 18.17 2.59
CA PRO A 359 -23.79 17.88 3.72
C PRO A 359 -23.66 16.41 4.10
N GLY A 360 -24.77 15.66 4.09
CA GLY A 360 -24.79 14.24 4.45
C GLY A 360 -23.91 13.34 3.58
N LYS A 361 -23.55 13.77 2.36
CA LYS A 361 -22.71 12.98 1.44
C LYS A 361 -21.22 13.28 1.54
N PHE A 362 -20.80 14.36 2.20
CA PHE A 362 -19.38 14.72 2.31
C PHE A 362 -18.91 14.98 3.74
N SER A 363 -19.82 15.07 4.72
CA SER A 363 -19.46 15.04 6.13
C SER A 363 -18.81 13.70 6.46
N VAL A 364 -17.65 13.76 7.11
CA VAL A 364 -16.91 12.59 7.61
C VAL A 364 -16.99 12.47 9.13
N TYR A 365 -17.76 13.32 9.81
CA TYR A 365 -17.99 13.24 11.25
C TYR A 365 -18.87 12.02 11.61
N PRO A 366 -18.58 11.29 12.71
CA PRO A 366 -17.40 11.34 13.60
C PRO A 366 -16.34 10.26 13.25
N TYR A 367 -16.10 10.00 11.96
CA TYR A 367 -15.25 8.89 11.52
C TYR A 367 -13.78 9.26 11.45
N ASN A 368 -12.96 8.65 12.30
CA ASN A 368 -11.51 8.81 12.27
C ASN A 368 -10.89 8.32 10.95
N ASN A 369 -11.50 7.32 10.30
CA ASN A 369 -11.02 6.69 9.08
C ASN A 369 -11.51 7.36 7.81
N ARG A 370 -11.31 8.67 7.75
CA ARG A 370 -11.80 9.59 6.72
C ARG A 370 -10.92 9.73 5.47
N THR A 371 -9.80 9.00 5.37
CA THR A 371 -8.84 9.15 4.26
C THR A 371 -8.66 7.84 3.50
N ASN A 372 -8.27 7.96 2.23
CA ASN A 372 -7.92 6.83 1.36
C ASN A 372 -6.40 6.61 1.29
N ASN A 373 -5.64 7.14 2.25
CA ASN A 373 -4.18 7.14 2.20
C ASN A 373 -3.59 5.73 2.06
N ALA A 374 -4.20 4.74 2.72
CA ALA A 374 -3.72 3.36 2.69
C ALA A 374 -3.84 2.73 1.29
N ILE A 375 -4.98 2.89 0.59
CA ILE A 375 -5.15 2.32 -0.75
C ILE A 375 -4.35 3.09 -1.80
N GLU A 376 -4.18 4.41 -1.64
CA GLU A 376 -3.31 5.21 -2.50
C GLU A 376 -1.83 4.83 -2.32
N ALA A 377 -1.39 4.59 -1.09
CA ALA A 377 -0.06 4.07 -0.79
C ALA A 377 0.11 2.66 -1.36
N TYR A 378 -0.91 1.81 -1.23
CA TYR A 378 -0.92 0.48 -1.83
C TYR A 378 -0.79 0.56 -3.36
N HIS A 379 -1.57 1.39 -4.06
CA HIS A 379 -1.46 1.57 -5.51
C HIS A 379 -0.08 2.08 -5.94
N ARG A 380 0.58 2.91 -5.13
CA ARG A 380 1.95 3.35 -5.38
C ARG A 380 2.93 2.19 -5.31
N VAL A 381 2.83 1.36 -4.27
CA VAL A 381 3.64 0.13 -4.13
C VAL A 381 3.32 -0.84 -5.26
N LEU A 382 2.06 -0.97 -5.65
CA LEU A 382 1.61 -1.80 -6.75
C LEU A 382 2.25 -1.38 -8.07
N GLY A 383 2.32 -0.07 -8.34
CA GLY A 383 3.01 0.48 -9.50
C GLY A 383 4.50 0.12 -9.55
N VAL A 384 5.17 0.09 -8.40
CA VAL A 384 6.58 -0.35 -8.30
C VAL A 384 6.70 -1.86 -8.54
N ARG A 385 5.81 -2.68 -7.98
CA ARG A 385 5.87 -4.15 -8.06
C ARG A 385 5.47 -4.72 -9.42
N MET A 386 4.51 -4.10 -10.11
CA MET A 386 3.93 -4.62 -11.35
C MET A 386 4.52 -4.02 -12.62
N SER A 387 5.29 -2.91 -12.51
CA SER A 387 5.63 -2.05 -13.64
C SER A 387 4.39 -1.45 -14.32
N VAL A 388 4.61 -0.50 -15.24
CA VAL A 388 3.53 0.16 -15.99
C VAL A 388 3.05 -0.78 -17.10
N HIS A 389 1.74 -1.06 -17.13
CA HIS A 389 1.10 -1.91 -18.14
C HIS A 389 1.77 -3.29 -18.37
N PRO A 390 1.85 -4.16 -17.34
CA PRO A 390 2.40 -5.50 -17.48
C PRO A 390 1.60 -6.36 -18.48
N SER A 391 2.21 -7.45 -18.96
CA SER A 391 1.41 -8.49 -19.60
C SER A 391 0.43 -9.12 -18.60
N ILE A 392 -0.71 -9.62 -19.07
CA ILE A 392 -1.73 -10.22 -18.18
C ILE A 392 -1.18 -11.39 -17.35
N TRP A 393 -0.25 -12.18 -17.88
CA TRP A 393 0.36 -13.29 -17.15
C TRP A 393 1.40 -12.84 -16.11
N GLN A 394 2.17 -11.78 -16.40
CA GLN A 394 3.02 -11.12 -15.40
C GLN A 394 2.16 -10.52 -14.27
N PHE A 395 1.06 -9.87 -14.64
CA PHE A 395 0.09 -9.30 -13.72
C PHE A 395 -0.49 -10.38 -12.80
N THR A 396 -0.92 -11.50 -13.38
CA THR A 396 -1.48 -12.66 -12.65
C THR A 396 -0.47 -13.20 -11.63
N GLU A 397 0.77 -13.44 -12.05
CA GLU A 397 1.82 -13.93 -11.16
C GLU A 397 2.11 -12.95 -10.01
N LYS A 398 2.13 -11.64 -10.29
CA LYS A 398 2.36 -10.62 -9.26
C LYS A 398 1.18 -10.52 -8.29
N LEU A 399 -0.06 -10.66 -8.76
CA LEU A 399 -1.23 -10.73 -7.88
C LEU A 399 -1.21 -11.98 -6.99
N ARG A 400 -0.80 -13.14 -7.53
CA ARG A 400 -0.60 -14.37 -6.77
C ARG A 400 0.38 -14.19 -5.61
N GLN A 401 1.52 -13.56 -5.89
CA GLN A 401 2.52 -13.21 -4.86
C GLN A 401 1.96 -12.21 -3.83
N LEU A 402 1.17 -11.23 -4.28
CA LEU A 402 0.54 -10.25 -3.39
C LEU A 402 -0.48 -10.88 -2.46
N GLN A 403 -1.33 -11.78 -2.95
CA GLN A 403 -2.29 -12.53 -2.14
C GLN A 403 -1.61 -13.32 -1.03
N GLN A 404 -0.50 -14.00 -1.33
CA GLN A 404 0.26 -14.71 -0.31
C GLN A 404 0.80 -13.74 0.77
N LEU A 405 1.33 -12.60 0.35
CA LEU A 405 1.83 -11.60 1.29
C LEU A 405 0.73 -11.01 2.17
N THR A 406 -0.48 -10.78 1.62
CA THR A 406 -1.60 -10.26 2.40
C THR A 406 -2.15 -11.29 3.38
N GLN A 407 -2.21 -12.57 3.00
CA GLN A 407 -2.56 -13.65 3.93
C GLN A 407 -1.55 -13.74 5.08
N ASN A 408 -0.25 -13.66 4.80
CA ASN A 408 0.78 -13.63 5.85
C ASN A 408 0.63 -12.43 6.80
N GLN A 409 0.22 -11.27 6.27
CA GLN A 409 -0.05 -10.09 7.10
C GLN A 409 -1.24 -10.31 8.03
N VAL A 410 -2.33 -10.92 7.54
CA VAL A 410 -3.48 -11.25 8.39
C VAL A 410 -3.11 -12.27 9.46
N LEU A 411 -2.35 -13.31 9.11
CA LEU A 411 -1.88 -14.28 10.10
C LEU A 411 -1.02 -13.61 11.17
N ALA A 412 -0.11 -12.70 10.81
CA ALA A 412 0.67 -11.94 11.78
C ALA A 412 -0.21 -11.05 12.69
N LEU A 413 -1.23 -10.40 12.14
CA LEU A 413 -2.20 -9.60 12.92
C LEU A 413 -2.98 -10.47 13.91
N ASN A 414 -3.43 -11.67 13.49
CA ASN A 414 -4.12 -12.62 14.37
C ASN A 414 -3.24 -13.08 15.55
N GLU A 415 -1.91 -13.11 15.36
CA GLU A 415 -0.93 -13.37 16.43
C GLU A 415 -0.58 -12.12 17.26
N GLY A 416 -1.25 -10.98 17.03
CA GLY A 416 -1.02 -9.72 17.73
C GLY A 416 0.24 -8.97 17.28
N LEU A 417 0.84 -9.36 16.15
CA LEU A 417 2.04 -8.71 15.61
C LEU A 417 1.68 -7.54 14.70
N SER A 418 2.37 -6.40 14.89
CA SER A 418 2.17 -5.24 14.02
C SER A 418 2.81 -5.44 12.66
N VAL A 419 2.03 -5.28 11.58
CA VAL A 419 2.49 -5.40 10.19
C VAL A 419 2.83 -4.05 9.53
N THR A 420 2.51 -2.95 10.20
CA THR A 420 2.89 -1.60 9.76
C THR A 420 3.53 -0.83 10.91
N SER A 421 4.47 0.05 10.58
CA SER A 421 4.96 1.04 11.54
C SER A 421 4.02 2.24 11.50
N PRO A 422 3.37 2.62 12.61
CA PRO A 422 2.56 3.83 12.64
C PRO A 422 3.45 5.04 12.34
N THR A 423 3.12 5.81 11.29
CA THR A 423 3.79 7.09 11.07
C THR A 423 3.34 8.08 12.13
N PHE A 424 4.24 8.45 13.04
CA PHE A 424 3.97 9.34 14.16
C PHE A 424 3.09 10.57 13.80
N GLN A 425 3.32 11.19 12.63
CA GLN A 425 2.56 12.37 12.19
C GLN A 425 1.11 12.10 11.74
N SER A 426 0.78 10.91 11.22
CA SER A 426 -0.60 10.60 10.79
C SER A 426 -1.53 10.35 11.97
N ASN A 427 -0.97 9.76 13.04
CA ASN A 427 -1.70 9.48 14.27
C ASN A 427 -2.02 10.78 14.99
N LEU A 428 -1.02 11.67 15.16
CA LEU A 428 -1.22 12.97 15.80
C LEU A 428 -2.34 13.81 15.17
N GLN A 429 -2.40 13.90 13.83
CA GLN A 429 -3.49 14.63 13.16
C GLN A 429 -4.85 13.98 13.39
N SER A 430 -4.90 12.65 13.46
CA SER A 430 -6.14 11.92 13.72
C SER A 430 -6.61 12.17 15.14
N ASP A 431 -5.70 12.07 16.11
CA ASP A 431 -5.93 12.27 17.54
C ASP A 431 -6.42 13.69 17.85
N ILE A 432 -5.81 14.73 17.25
CA ILE A 432 -6.25 16.12 17.46
C ILE A 432 -7.68 16.33 16.93
N ILE A 433 -8.02 15.73 15.79
CA ILE A 433 -9.37 15.85 15.23
C ILE A 433 -10.38 15.09 16.10
N SER A 434 -10.03 13.90 16.59
CA SER A 434 -10.87 13.15 17.53
C SER A 434 -11.12 13.96 18.80
N ARG A 435 -10.08 14.58 19.37
CA ARG A 435 -10.22 15.43 20.56
C ARG A 435 -11.10 16.65 20.30
N ALA A 436 -10.93 17.30 19.14
CA ALA A 436 -11.78 18.41 18.73
C ALA A 436 -13.25 17.99 18.57
N TRP A 437 -13.52 16.76 18.13
CA TRP A 437 -14.88 16.21 18.10
C TRP A 437 -15.44 15.98 19.49
N GLU A 438 -14.71 15.32 20.39
CA GLU A 438 -15.16 15.13 21.78
C GLU A 438 -15.56 16.46 22.43
N MET A 439 -14.77 17.50 22.21
CA MET A 439 -15.06 18.85 22.71
C MET A 439 -16.32 19.46 22.11
N TYR A 440 -16.49 19.28 20.80
CA TYR A 440 -17.66 19.75 20.09
C TYR A 440 -18.92 19.03 20.56
N ASP A 441 -18.84 17.72 20.79
CA ASP A 441 -19.93 16.87 21.26
C ASP A 441 -20.34 17.18 22.70
N HIS A 442 -19.43 17.74 23.50
CA HIS A 442 -19.67 18.24 24.85
C HIS A 442 -20.00 19.75 24.89
N ASP A 443 -20.35 20.35 23.75
CA ASP A 443 -20.70 21.77 23.62
C ASP A 443 -19.59 22.75 24.08
N LEU A 444 -18.34 22.28 24.20
CA LEU A 444 -17.18 23.11 24.53
C LEU A 444 -16.66 23.91 23.33
N LEU A 445 -16.98 23.46 22.12
CA LEU A 445 -16.73 24.17 20.87
C LEU A 445 -18.03 24.41 20.12
N ASP A 446 -18.30 25.67 19.78
CA ASP A 446 -19.26 25.99 18.74
C ASP A 446 -18.67 25.75 17.33
N ASN A 447 -19.51 25.84 16.31
CA ASN A 447 -19.13 25.65 14.90
C ASN A 447 -17.89 26.46 14.48
N LEU A 448 -17.79 27.73 14.87
CA LEU A 448 -16.71 28.61 14.44
C LEU A 448 -15.41 28.31 15.18
N LYS A 449 -15.49 28.02 16.48
CA LYS A 449 -14.35 27.59 17.30
C LYS A 449 -13.80 26.25 16.81
N PHE A 450 -14.67 25.30 16.50
CA PHE A 450 -14.27 24.02 15.91
C PHE A 450 -13.54 24.19 14.58
N LEU A 451 -14.11 24.96 13.64
CA LEU A 451 -13.47 25.22 12.35
C LEU A 451 -12.12 25.93 12.51
N THR A 452 -12.00 26.81 13.50
CA THR A 452 -10.73 27.47 13.84
C THR A 452 -9.70 26.44 14.32
N ALA A 453 -10.04 25.61 15.31
CA ALA A 453 -9.14 24.57 15.82
C ALA A 453 -8.65 23.63 14.70
N ILE A 454 -9.57 23.15 13.87
CA ILE A 454 -9.26 22.23 12.76
C ILE A 454 -8.41 22.89 11.68
N SER A 455 -8.60 24.18 11.40
CA SER A 455 -7.84 24.89 10.36
C SER A 455 -6.32 24.94 10.64
N HIS A 456 -5.90 24.82 11.90
CA HIS A 456 -4.49 24.71 12.29
C HIS A 456 -3.90 23.32 12.02
N VAL A 457 -4.74 22.30 11.96
CA VAL A 457 -4.34 20.90 11.75
C VAL A 457 -4.29 20.53 10.25
N LEU A 458 -5.08 21.22 9.41
CA LEU A 458 -5.16 20.92 7.98
C LEU A 458 -3.92 21.40 7.19
N LYS A 459 -3.15 20.46 6.66
CA LYS A 459 -2.00 20.70 5.75
C LYS A 459 -2.44 20.91 4.28
N ALA A 460 -3.41 21.80 4.06
CA ALA A 460 -4.09 21.94 2.76
C ALA A 460 -3.30 22.69 1.67
N ILE A 461 -2.35 23.55 2.07
CA ILE A 461 -1.52 24.35 1.17
C ILE A 461 -0.07 24.06 1.54
N GLY A 462 0.80 23.86 0.54
CA GLY A 462 2.16 23.32 0.62
C GLY A 462 2.95 23.57 1.92
N ARG A 463 3.77 22.58 2.30
CA ARG A 463 4.64 22.57 3.48
C ARG A 463 5.41 23.88 3.61
N LYS A 464 4.94 24.81 4.45
CA LYS A 464 5.68 25.88 5.15
C LYS A 464 4.68 26.86 5.76
N TYR A 465 4.06 26.47 6.86
CA TYR A 465 3.78 27.36 7.99
C TYR A 465 3.91 26.47 9.22
N LEU A 466 5.14 26.35 9.71
CA LEU A 466 5.36 26.09 11.13
C LEU A 466 5.25 27.48 11.77
N ILE A 467 4.36 27.62 12.74
CA ILE A 467 4.42 28.75 13.67
C ILE A 467 5.75 28.57 14.40
N SER A 468 6.73 29.42 14.10
CA SER A 468 8.12 29.25 14.58
C SER A 468 8.54 30.31 15.59
N CYS A 469 7.80 31.40 15.74
CA CYS A 469 8.06 32.38 16.79
C CYS A 469 6.79 33.11 17.26
N CYS A 470 6.93 33.76 18.41
CA CYS A 470 5.86 34.42 19.17
C CYS A 470 5.18 35.61 18.46
N GLN A 471 5.81 36.17 17.43
CA GLN A 471 5.26 37.31 16.67
C GLN A 471 4.27 36.88 15.57
N ASP A 472 4.35 35.62 15.11
CA ASP A 472 3.40 35.03 14.15
C ASP A 472 2.00 34.76 14.78
N LEU A 473 1.87 34.98 16.09
CA LEU A 473 0.68 34.69 16.91
C LEU A 473 -0.23 35.91 17.12
N ASP A 474 0.20 37.13 16.80
CA ASP A 474 -0.62 38.34 17.03
C ASP A 474 -1.85 38.44 16.11
N ILE A 475 -1.93 37.62 15.06
CA ILE A 475 -3.09 37.51 14.15
C ILE A 475 -4.30 36.79 14.79
N PHE A 476 -4.13 36.17 15.96
CA PHE A 476 -5.17 35.48 16.72
C PHE A 476 -5.88 36.36 17.76
N ARG A 477 -5.58 37.66 17.78
CA ARG A 477 -6.29 38.64 18.62
C ARG A 477 -7.71 38.89 18.07
N ASN A 478 -8.61 37.96 18.35
CA ASN A 478 -9.77 38.29 19.18
C ASN A 478 -10.18 37.06 20.01
N VAL A 479 -9.47 36.97 21.13
CA VAL A 479 -9.90 36.67 22.51
C VAL A 479 -10.53 35.30 22.77
N LEU A 480 -9.67 34.45 23.35
CA LEU A 480 -9.92 33.20 24.10
C LEU A 480 -10.19 31.98 23.22
N THR A 481 -9.15 31.17 22.97
CA THR A 481 -9.28 29.70 23.07
C THR A 481 -8.02 28.92 22.72
N PHE A 482 -6.99 29.42 22.03
CA PHE A 482 -5.89 28.53 21.66
C PHE A 482 -5.06 28.05 22.87
N ASP A 483 -4.65 28.96 23.75
CA ASP A 483 -3.98 28.59 25.01
C ASP A 483 -4.95 27.87 25.97
N ASP A 484 -6.24 28.22 25.97
CA ASP A 484 -7.26 27.50 26.75
C ASP A 484 -7.53 26.08 26.22
N ILE A 485 -7.40 25.83 24.92
CA ILE A 485 -7.56 24.51 24.28
C ILE A 485 -6.31 23.69 24.59
N VAL A 486 -5.11 24.24 24.44
CA VAL A 486 -3.87 23.50 24.77
C VAL A 486 -3.82 23.16 26.26
N HIS A 487 -4.22 24.07 27.15
CA HIS A 487 -4.33 23.80 28.59
C HIS A 487 -5.51 22.88 28.97
N ARG A 488 -6.70 23.00 28.35
CA ARG A 488 -7.87 22.12 28.65
C ARG A 488 -7.71 20.70 28.11
N PHE A 489 -6.96 20.48 27.02
CA PHE A 489 -6.97 19.20 26.31
C PHE A 489 -5.73 18.33 26.49
N ASN A 490 -4.78 18.75 27.34
CA ASN A 490 -3.64 17.96 27.80
C ASN A 490 -2.90 17.21 26.65
N ILE A 491 -2.69 17.91 25.52
CA ILE A 491 -2.11 17.33 24.31
C ILE A 491 -0.60 17.13 24.55
N PRO A 492 -0.07 15.90 24.57
CA PRO A 492 1.33 15.66 24.89
C PRO A 492 2.27 16.20 23.81
N ARG A 493 3.20 17.09 24.19
CA ARG A 493 4.39 17.39 23.37
C ARG A 493 5.29 16.16 23.37
N LEU A 494 5.64 15.65 22.18
CA LEU A 494 6.50 14.49 22.06
C LEU A 494 7.90 14.73 22.61
N PHE A 495 8.26 13.84 23.53
CA PHE A 495 9.54 13.43 24.09
C PHE A 495 10.85 14.10 23.60
N VAL A 496 11.37 14.94 24.48
CA VAL A 496 12.78 14.98 24.91
C VAL A 496 12.71 15.10 26.44
N LEU A 497 13.56 14.43 27.23
CA LEU A 497 13.70 14.76 28.65
C LEU A 497 14.16 16.20 28.71
N ASP A 498 13.36 17.10 29.29
CA ASP A 498 13.66 18.52 29.24
C ASP A 498 15.00 18.76 29.95
N GLU A 499 15.89 19.48 29.26
CA GLU A 499 17.02 20.14 29.89
C GLU A 499 16.52 20.94 31.11
N PRO A 500 17.37 21.20 32.12
CA PRO A 500 17.00 22.00 33.27
C PRO A 500 16.30 23.29 32.81
N ILE A 501 15.11 23.55 33.33
CA ILE A 501 14.38 24.78 33.01
C ILE A 501 14.45 25.73 34.20
N GLN A 502 14.59 27.03 33.94
CA GLN A 502 14.47 28.03 34.99
C GLN A 502 12.99 28.32 35.29
N ILE A 503 12.60 28.14 36.55
CA ILE A 503 11.33 28.59 37.09
C ILE A 503 11.66 29.57 38.21
N GLU A 504 11.20 30.82 38.10
CA GLU A 504 11.41 31.88 39.12
C GLU A 504 12.89 32.12 39.51
N GLY A 505 13.82 31.84 38.59
CA GLY A 505 15.26 32.01 38.80
C GLY A 505 16.00 30.75 39.25
N GLU A 506 15.29 29.66 39.59
CA GLU A 506 15.88 28.39 39.97
C GLU A 506 15.83 27.36 38.84
N ASN A 507 16.93 26.64 38.60
CA ASN A 507 16.96 25.53 37.66
C ASN A 507 16.26 24.31 38.26
N MET A 508 15.27 23.76 37.56
CA MET A 508 14.48 22.60 38.03
C MET A 508 14.32 21.54 36.94
N VAL A 509 14.10 20.29 37.37
CA VAL A 509 13.77 19.15 36.50
C VAL A 509 12.32 18.76 36.71
N LEU A 510 11.53 18.75 35.62
CA LEU A 510 10.10 18.43 35.68
C LEU A 510 9.80 16.94 35.44
N LEU A 511 9.00 16.35 36.32
CA LEU A 511 8.49 14.99 36.22
C LEU A 511 7.15 14.95 35.47
N ARG A 512 7.11 14.31 34.30
CA ARG A 512 5.97 14.36 33.35
C ARG A 512 4.71 13.57 33.78
N PRO A 513 3.52 13.92 33.26
CA PRO A 513 2.25 13.30 33.66
C PRO A 513 2.10 11.82 33.24
N VAL A 514 1.24 11.11 33.96
CA VAL A 514 0.84 9.69 33.82
C VAL A 514 0.24 9.32 32.46
N ASP A 515 0.54 8.10 31.97
CA ASP A 515 -0.32 7.31 31.08
C ASP A 515 -0.79 6.06 31.85
N LEU A 516 -2.10 5.97 32.16
CA LEU A 516 -2.66 5.15 33.25
C LEU A 516 -2.50 3.64 33.08
N HIS A 517 -1.99 3.17 31.93
CA HIS A 517 -1.93 1.75 31.59
C HIS A 517 -0.52 1.26 31.25
N ARG A 518 0.50 2.13 31.18
CA ARG A 518 1.85 1.75 30.76
C ARG A 518 2.92 2.54 31.48
N CYS A 519 4.01 1.88 31.88
CA CYS A 519 5.18 2.61 32.36
C CYS A 519 5.81 3.39 31.18
N LEU A 520 5.93 4.71 31.32
CA LEU A 520 6.45 5.59 30.28
C LEU A 520 7.92 5.32 29.89
N TYR A 521 8.68 4.64 30.76
CA TYR A 521 10.09 4.32 30.52
C TYR A 521 10.32 2.97 29.83
N CYS A 522 9.67 1.90 30.29
CA CYS A 522 9.85 0.56 29.69
C CYS A 522 8.73 0.16 28.73
N LYS A 523 7.65 0.96 28.62
CA LYS A 523 6.45 0.72 27.82
C LYS A 523 5.70 -0.59 28.10
N ALA A 524 5.98 -1.25 29.23
CA ALA A 524 5.28 -2.47 29.62
C ALA A 524 3.77 -2.19 29.81
N ALA A 525 2.94 -3.07 29.23
CA ALA A 525 1.48 -2.94 29.22
C ALA A 525 0.79 -3.39 30.53
N ARG A 526 1.54 -3.97 31.48
CA ARG A 526 1.07 -4.34 32.82
C ARG A 526 2.16 -4.01 33.85
N VAL A 527 1.85 -3.16 34.82
CA VAL A 527 2.76 -2.77 35.91
C VAL A 527 2.18 -3.29 37.22
N ALA A 528 2.75 -4.36 37.78
CA ALA A 528 2.26 -4.98 39.01
C ALA A 528 2.65 -4.20 40.28
N THR A 529 3.82 -3.54 40.25
CA THR A 529 4.36 -2.71 41.34
C THR A 529 4.89 -1.40 40.77
N TYR A 530 4.49 -0.28 41.36
CA TYR A 530 4.85 1.07 40.91
C TYR A 530 5.20 1.98 42.09
N VAL A 531 5.95 3.03 41.80
CA VAL A 531 6.22 4.16 42.71
C VAL A 531 5.55 5.39 42.09
N SER A 532 4.81 6.16 42.88
CA SER A 532 4.12 7.38 42.45
C SER A 532 4.39 8.54 43.39
N LEU A 533 4.18 9.75 42.88
CA LEU A 533 4.17 10.96 43.72
C LEU A 533 2.91 11.01 44.60
N PRO A 534 2.92 11.73 45.74
CA PRO A 534 1.73 11.96 46.56
C PRO A 534 0.59 12.65 45.80
N CYS A 535 0.92 13.45 44.78
CA CYS A 535 -0.07 14.09 43.91
C CYS A 535 -0.62 13.17 42.80
N TRP A 536 -0.14 11.92 42.69
CA TRP A 536 -0.54 10.90 41.70
C TRP A 536 -0.36 11.28 40.23
N HIS A 537 0.22 12.43 39.94
CA HIS A 537 0.45 12.91 38.59
C HIS A 537 1.70 12.31 37.93
N TRP A 538 2.49 11.51 38.64
CA TRP A 538 3.63 10.80 38.07
C TRP A 538 3.74 9.42 38.72
N PHE A 539 4.06 8.41 37.91
CA PHE A 539 4.41 7.06 38.38
C PHE A 539 5.45 6.40 37.47
N ALA A 540 6.20 5.45 38.02
CA ALA A 540 7.07 4.57 37.26
C ALA A 540 7.05 3.14 37.83
N CYS A 541 7.39 2.16 36.98
CA CYS A 541 7.53 0.78 37.42
C CYS A 541 8.66 0.68 38.46
N ALA A 542 8.51 -0.12 39.52
CA ALA A 542 9.51 -0.21 40.59
C ALA A 542 10.92 -0.52 40.06
N THR A 543 11.04 -1.36 39.02
CA THR A 543 12.31 -1.69 38.35
C THR A 543 12.89 -0.56 37.49
N CYS A 544 12.07 0.43 37.10
CA CYS A 544 12.44 1.57 36.28
C CYS A 544 12.92 2.75 37.13
N VAL A 545 12.41 2.88 38.36
CA VAL A 545 12.67 4.01 39.28
C VAL A 545 14.18 4.24 39.49
N PRO A 546 15.01 3.23 39.82
CA PRO A 546 16.44 3.46 40.04
C PRO A 546 17.18 4.06 38.83
N LYS A 547 16.77 3.71 37.60
CA LYS A 547 17.38 4.25 36.37
C LYS A 547 17.04 5.72 36.19
N ILE A 548 15.79 6.08 36.47
CA ILE A 548 15.29 7.46 36.40
C ILE A 548 16.01 8.32 37.44
N VAL A 549 16.17 7.80 38.65
CA VAL A 549 16.89 8.46 39.76
C VAL A 549 18.34 8.73 39.40
N ASN A 550 19.06 7.73 38.87
CA ASN A 550 20.46 7.90 38.45
C ASN A 550 20.63 8.89 37.31
N GLN A 551 19.63 9.01 36.43
CA GLN A 551 19.63 9.99 35.35
C GLN A 551 19.38 11.41 35.87
N ILE A 552 18.49 11.56 36.86
CA ILE A 552 18.16 12.84 37.50
C ILE A 552 19.32 13.35 38.36
N ARG A 553 20.01 12.48 39.12
CA ARG A 553 21.16 12.85 39.97
C ARG A 553 22.27 13.57 39.20
N ARG A 554 22.35 13.41 37.87
CA ARG A 554 23.35 14.10 37.03
C ARG A 554 23.14 15.61 36.94
N TYR A 555 21.97 16.10 37.29
CA TYR A 555 21.59 17.50 37.11
C TYR A 555 21.61 18.32 38.41
N ASP A 556 21.70 17.70 39.59
CA ASP A 556 21.73 18.34 40.93
C ASP A 556 20.67 19.42 41.20
N TYR A 557 19.53 19.36 40.50
CA TYR A 557 18.43 20.34 40.61
C TYR A 557 17.24 19.79 41.40
N PRO A 558 16.37 20.66 41.95
CA PRO A 558 15.09 20.28 42.56
C PRO A 558 14.16 19.61 41.53
N LEU A 559 13.35 18.66 42.02
CA LEU A 559 12.33 17.97 41.23
C LEU A 559 10.96 18.56 41.50
N ALA A 560 10.24 18.87 40.42
CA ALA A 560 8.87 19.35 40.50
C ALA A 560 7.94 18.51 39.61
N CYS A 561 6.71 18.30 40.09
CA CYS A 561 5.69 17.62 39.31
C CYS A 561 5.21 18.53 38.16
N ASN A 562 5.28 18.07 36.91
CA ASN A 562 4.89 18.87 35.73
C ASN A 562 3.39 19.28 35.72
N ASN A 563 2.53 18.56 36.44
CA ASN A 563 1.09 18.85 36.44
C ASN A 563 0.63 19.81 37.55
N CYS A 564 1.31 19.84 38.69
CA CYS A 564 0.89 20.66 39.82
C CYS A 564 1.99 21.59 40.35
N PHE A 565 3.17 21.56 39.73
CA PHE A 565 4.36 22.35 40.05
C PHE A 565 4.80 22.29 41.52
N ARG A 566 4.28 21.33 42.30
CA ARG A 566 4.75 21.08 43.66
C ARG A 566 6.20 20.61 43.58
N ILE A 567 7.08 21.47 44.08
CA ILE A 567 8.47 21.17 44.41
C ILE A 567 8.39 20.23 45.61
N SER A 568 8.79 18.98 45.44
CA SER A 568 8.68 18.03 46.53
C SER A 568 10.07 17.72 47.06
N SER A 569 10.34 18.29 48.24
CA SER A 569 11.38 17.79 49.15
C SER A 569 11.14 16.31 49.49
N GLU A 570 9.88 15.85 49.44
CA GLU A 570 9.50 14.44 49.65
C GLU A 570 9.90 13.52 48.48
N ILE A 571 10.16 14.04 47.27
CA ILE A 571 10.64 13.21 46.15
C ILE A 571 12.03 12.65 46.44
N ARG A 572 12.92 13.43 47.08
CA ARG A 572 14.21 12.88 47.52
C ARG A 572 13.99 11.73 48.50
N GLN A 573 13.04 11.86 49.43
CA GLN A 573 12.76 10.87 50.48
C GLN A 573 12.10 9.59 49.94
N VAL A 574 11.07 9.70 49.09
CA VAL A 574 10.40 8.57 48.38
C VAL A 574 11.39 7.80 47.49
N ILE A 575 12.44 8.46 47.00
CA ILE A 575 13.51 7.88 46.18
C ILE A 575 14.64 7.27 47.04
N THR A 576 14.81 7.69 48.30
CA THR A 576 15.84 7.14 49.19
C THR A 576 15.41 5.81 49.80
N ASP A 577 14.10 5.61 49.99
CA ASP A 577 13.51 4.39 50.58
C ASP A 577 13.44 3.18 49.62
N VAL A 578 13.89 3.32 48.37
CA VAL A 578 13.95 2.22 47.36
C VAL A 578 15.38 1.65 47.24
N GLN A 579 16.22 1.80 48.28
CA GLN A 579 17.49 1.07 48.43
C GLN A 579 17.32 -0.20 49.26
#